data_AF-A0A3S0VJ84-F1
#
_entry.id   AF-A0A3S0VJ84-F1
#
_cell.length_a   1.000
_cell.length_b   1.000
_cell.length_c   1.000
_cell.angle_alpha   90.00
_cell.angle_beta   90.00
_cell.angle_gamma   90.00
#
_symmetry.space_group_name_H-M   'P 1'
#
loop_
_entity.id
_entity.type
_entity.pdbx_description
1 polymer ?
#
loop_
_entity_poly.entity_id
_entity_poly.type
_entity_poly.pdbx_seq_one_letter_code
_entity_poly.pdbx_strand_id
1 'polypeptide(L)'
;MNALILLAATIFKTVGNEVLWAIYFSNVDFHFIANTIFFFIGIGITQQNRALIYNLRFLLLKMMYYLFPILAVISVLYVVLYAINLANSPQPNTELLFILIPLNGLGILFFNAYFQDGKSPSNYPKALEWFLGVYRVCLFFLVLLMIAKIFEETAVEINLFVGLLALLFLSLTYAATAFFPKEKQIKWVCRGNIATALFFLITLILLNLPFLSIELNVALIAPVKATVFPAF
;
A
#
# COMPACT_ATOMS: atom_id res chain seq x y z
N MET A 1 15.80 9.91 14.07
CA MET A 1 15.83 11.39 14.02
C MET A 1 14.74 12.00 14.90
N ASN A 2 13.44 11.76 14.65
CA ASN A 2 12.35 12.18 15.57
C ASN A 2 12.53 11.63 17.00
N ALA A 3 13.04 10.41 17.14
CA ALA A 3 13.41 9.83 18.43
C ALA A 3 14.46 10.63 19.22
N LEU A 4 15.38 11.34 18.56
CA LEU A 4 16.39 12.17 19.23
C LEU A 4 15.78 13.46 19.79
N ILE A 5 14.87 14.09 19.04
CA ILE A 5 14.12 15.26 19.54
C ILE A 5 13.22 14.84 20.69
N LEU A 6 12.53 13.69 20.57
CA LEU A 6 11.70 13.14 21.64
C LEU A 6 12.53 12.82 22.89
N LEU A 7 13.71 12.23 22.73
CA LEU A 7 14.63 11.97 23.84
C LEU A 7 15.07 13.28 24.50
N ALA A 8 15.44 14.30 23.72
CA ALA A 8 15.78 15.61 24.25
C ALA A 8 14.60 16.24 25.01
N ALA A 9 13.41 16.27 24.42
CA ALA A 9 12.20 16.75 25.07
C ALA A 9 11.91 16.00 26.39
N THR A 10 12.18 14.69 26.44
CA THR A 10 12.02 13.87 27.64
C THR A 10 13.05 14.24 28.71
N ILE A 11 14.33 14.41 28.36
CA ILE A 11 15.39 14.80 29.30
C ILE A 11 15.09 16.18 29.90
N PHE A 12 14.74 17.17 29.08
CA PHE A 12 14.42 18.51 29.59
C PHE A 12 13.20 18.50 30.51
N LYS A 13 12.19 17.69 30.20
CA LYS A 13 11.04 17.48 31.08
C LYS A 13 11.45 16.89 32.43
N THR A 14 12.39 15.94 32.47
CA THR A 14 12.87 15.37 33.75
C THR A 14 13.62 16.37 34.63
N VAL A 15 14.18 17.43 34.03
CA VAL A 15 14.86 18.53 34.75
C VAL A 15 13.88 19.67 35.10
N GLY A 16 12.58 19.49 34.83
CA GLY A 16 11.53 20.47 35.14
C GLY A 16 11.33 21.55 34.07
N ASN A 17 11.92 21.41 32.88
CA ASN A 17 11.72 22.32 31.76
C ASN A 17 10.77 21.70 30.72
N GLU A 18 9.53 22.17 30.69
CA GLU A 18 8.47 21.66 29.80
C GLU A 18 8.47 22.29 28.40
N VAL A 19 9.33 23.29 28.13
CA VAL A 19 9.28 24.09 26.89
C VAL A 19 9.48 23.21 25.65
N LEU A 20 10.52 22.38 25.65
CA LEU A 20 10.80 21.47 24.52
C LEU A 20 9.73 20.38 24.35
N TRP A 21 9.13 19.93 25.45
CA TRP A 21 8.03 18.96 25.43
C TRP A 21 6.77 19.57 24.82
N ALA A 22 6.41 20.79 25.23
CA ALA A 22 5.27 21.52 24.71
C ALA A 22 5.44 21.84 23.21
N ILE A 23 6.63 22.29 22.80
CA ILE A 23 6.95 22.55 21.39
C ILE A 23 6.87 21.26 20.57
N TYR A 24 7.43 20.15 21.07
CA TYR A 24 7.44 18.89 20.32
C TYR A 24 6.04 18.30 20.12
N PHE A 25 5.11 18.41 21.07
CA PHE A 25 3.77 17.79 20.93
C PHE A 25 2.68 18.73 20.44
N SER A 26 2.82 20.04 20.66
CA SER A 26 1.72 20.99 20.48
C SER A 26 1.95 21.95 19.32
N ASN A 27 3.15 22.03 18.76
CA ASN A 27 3.49 23.00 17.72
C ASN A 27 3.58 22.34 16.33
N VAL A 28 2.56 22.60 15.50
CA VAL A 28 2.45 22.09 14.13
C VAL A 28 3.57 22.65 13.23
N ASP A 29 3.92 23.94 13.39
CA ASP A 29 4.97 24.58 12.60
C ASP A 29 6.35 23.96 12.88
N PHE A 30 6.61 23.65 14.14
CA PHE A 30 7.84 22.95 14.54
C PHE A 30 7.91 21.56 13.89
N HIS A 31 6.82 20.79 13.89
CA HIS A 31 6.79 19.50 13.20
C HIS A 31 7.03 19.63 11.70
N PHE A 32 6.43 20.62 11.07
CA PHE A 32 6.62 20.86 9.64
C PHE A 32 8.08 21.18 9.31
N ILE A 33 8.70 22.10 10.06
CA ILE A 33 10.10 22.49 9.88
C ILE A 33 11.02 21.30 10.18
N ALA A 34 10.83 20.62 11.30
CA ALA A 34 11.67 19.48 11.70
C ALA A 34 11.60 18.35 10.68
N ASN A 35 10.40 17.95 10.24
CA ASN A 35 10.24 16.92 9.22
C ASN A 35 10.85 17.34 7.88
N THR A 36 10.75 18.62 7.50
CA THR A 36 11.38 19.14 6.28
C THR A 36 12.90 19.07 6.37
N ILE A 37 13.51 19.55 7.46
CA ILE A 37 14.96 19.46 7.68
C ILE A 37 15.42 18.00 7.65
N PHE A 38 14.70 17.11 8.32
CA PHE A 38 15.03 15.68 8.36
C PHE A 38 14.91 15.00 6.99
N PHE A 39 13.92 15.40 6.20
CA PHE A 39 13.79 14.95 4.82
C PHE A 39 15.01 15.36 3.98
N PHE A 40 15.45 16.63 4.07
CA PHE A 40 16.63 17.09 3.34
C PHE A 40 17.94 16.44 3.82
N ILE A 41 18.11 16.23 5.14
CA ILE A 41 19.26 15.47 5.66
C ILE A 41 19.23 14.04 5.11
N GLY A 42 18.07 13.39 5.08
CA GLY A 42 17.89 12.07 4.48
C GLY A 42 18.29 12.05 2.99
N ILE A 43 17.89 13.06 2.22
CA ILE A 43 18.33 13.24 0.82
C ILE A 43 19.85 13.38 0.76
N GLY A 44 20.45 14.23 1.60
CA GLY A 44 21.90 14.44 1.65
C GLY A 44 22.68 13.16 1.90
N ILE A 45 22.27 12.37 2.90
CA ILE A 45 22.87 11.06 3.22
C ILE A 45 22.74 10.10 2.02
N THR A 46 21.56 10.06 1.40
CA THR A 46 21.29 9.20 0.24
C THR A 46 22.15 9.59 -0.97
N GLN A 47 22.35 10.89 -1.21
CA GLN A 47 23.17 11.39 -2.30
C GLN A 47 24.66 11.11 -2.11
N GLN A 48 25.15 11.13 -0.87
CA GLN A 48 26.54 10.76 -0.55
C GLN A 48 26.77 9.25 -0.73
N ASN A 49 25.75 8.43 -0.44
CA ASN A 49 25.84 6.97 -0.44
C ASN A 49 25.15 6.31 -1.65
N ARG A 50 25.12 6.98 -2.82
CA ARG A 50 24.39 6.51 -4.02
C ARG A 50 24.69 5.06 -4.38
N ALA A 51 25.95 4.62 -4.30
CA ALA A 51 26.34 3.25 -4.60
C ALA A 51 25.72 2.22 -3.63
N LEU A 52 25.74 2.52 -2.33
CA LEU A 52 25.11 1.67 -1.32
C LEU A 52 23.58 1.62 -1.51
N ILE A 53 22.95 2.76 -1.77
CA ILE A 53 21.50 2.83 -2.02
C ILE A 53 21.11 2.04 -3.27
N TYR A 54 21.91 2.14 -4.33
CA TYR A 54 21.73 1.34 -5.53
C TYR A 54 21.82 -0.17 -5.23
N ASN A 55 22.85 -0.59 -4.48
CA ASN A 55 23.04 -1.99 -4.10
C ASN A 55 21.90 -2.51 -3.20
N LEU A 56 21.44 -1.71 -2.24
CA LEU A 56 20.30 -2.05 -1.39
C LEU A 56 19.01 -2.19 -2.19
N ARG A 57 18.74 -1.25 -3.11
CA ARG A 57 17.59 -1.34 -4.03
C ARG A 57 17.67 -2.62 -4.86
N PHE A 58 18.84 -2.92 -5.43
CA PHE A 58 19.04 -4.12 -6.23
C PHE A 58 18.83 -5.40 -5.42
N LEU A 59 19.38 -5.46 -4.21
CA LEU A 59 19.19 -6.59 -3.30
C LEU A 59 17.72 -6.79 -2.94
N LEU A 60 17.03 -5.70 -2.58
CA LEU A 60 15.61 -5.71 -2.23
C LEU A 60 14.74 -6.18 -3.41
N LEU A 61 14.98 -5.67 -4.62
CA LEU A 61 14.29 -6.11 -5.83
C LEU A 61 14.51 -7.60 -6.12
N LYS A 62 15.75 -8.10 -5.93
CA LYS A 62 16.05 -9.53 -6.06
C LYS A 62 15.35 -10.39 -5.02
N MET A 63 15.32 -9.97 -3.76
CA MET A 63 14.59 -10.69 -2.71
C MET A 63 13.11 -10.77 -3.05
N MET A 64 12.50 -9.66 -3.47
CA MET A 64 11.11 -9.61 -3.88
C MET A 64 10.83 -10.50 -5.10
N TYR A 65 11.75 -10.54 -6.07
CA TYR A 65 11.68 -11.48 -7.19
C TYR A 65 11.59 -12.92 -6.66
N TYR A 66 12.53 -13.39 -5.84
CA TYR A 66 12.48 -14.78 -5.35
C TYR A 66 11.31 -15.09 -4.41
N LEU A 67 10.81 -14.12 -3.66
CA LEU A 67 9.66 -14.29 -2.76
C LEU A 67 8.32 -14.22 -3.49
N PHE A 68 8.27 -13.66 -4.70
CA PHE A 68 7.04 -13.48 -5.46
C PHE A 68 6.27 -14.78 -5.77
N PRO A 69 6.92 -15.86 -6.23
CA PRO A 69 6.25 -17.16 -6.38
C PRO A 69 5.61 -17.68 -5.09
N ILE A 70 6.27 -17.49 -3.95
CA ILE A 70 5.78 -17.96 -2.65
C ILE A 70 4.53 -17.18 -2.26
N LEU A 71 4.57 -15.84 -2.41
CA LEU A 71 3.43 -14.98 -2.17
C LEU A 71 2.23 -15.36 -3.07
N ALA A 72 2.49 -15.67 -4.35
CA ALA A 72 1.48 -16.11 -5.28
C ALA A 72 0.82 -17.43 -4.86
N VAL A 73 1.59 -18.41 -4.38
CA VAL A 73 1.05 -19.67 -3.84
C VAL A 73 0.16 -19.43 -2.62
N ILE A 74 0.64 -18.66 -1.64
CA ILE A 74 -0.13 -18.33 -0.43
C ILE A 74 -1.45 -17.64 -0.81
N SER A 75 -1.39 -16.69 -1.75
CA SER A 75 -2.56 -15.93 -2.17
C SER A 75 -3.59 -16.79 -2.91
N VAL A 76 -3.15 -17.65 -3.85
CA VAL A 76 -4.05 -18.54 -4.58
C VAL A 76 -4.69 -19.55 -3.63
N LEU A 77 -3.92 -20.13 -2.71
CA LEU A 77 -4.42 -21.05 -1.70
C LEU A 77 -5.45 -20.35 -0.79
N TYR A 78 -5.19 -19.10 -0.39
CA TYR A 78 -6.13 -18.31 0.39
C TYR A 78 -7.45 -18.08 -0.37
N VAL A 79 -7.42 -17.74 -1.66
CA VAL A 79 -8.63 -17.59 -2.48
C VAL A 79 -9.44 -18.90 -2.53
N VAL A 80 -8.77 -20.04 -2.73
CA VAL A 80 -9.43 -21.35 -2.78
C VAL A 80 -10.07 -21.70 -1.43
N LEU A 81 -9.33 -21.53 -0.33
CA LEU A 81 -9.85 -21.79 1.02
C LEU A 81 -11.01 -20.86 1.37
N TYR A 82 -10.91 -19.59 1.00
CA TYR A 82 -11.97 -18.62 1.20
C TYR A 82 -13.24 -19.00 0.43
N ALA A 83 -13.11 -19.41 -0.84
CA ALA A 83 -14.24 -19.86 -1.65
C ALA A 83 -14.92 -21.11 -1.06
N ILE A 84 -14.14 -22.08 -0.58
CA ILE A 84 -14.66 -23.29 0.09
C ILE A 84 -15.37 -22.93 1.40
N ASN A 85 -14.78 -22.03 2.21
CA ASN A 85 -15.38 -21.62 3.48
C ASN A 85 -16.71 -20.88 3.24
N LEU A 86 -16.74 -19.96 2.28
CA LEU A 86 -17.95 -19.23 1.89
C LEU A 86 -19.08 -20.18 1.43
N ALA A 87 -18.75 -21.28 0.76
CA ALA A 87 -19.73 -22.29 0.34
C ALA A 87 -20.28 -23.12 1.52
N ASN A 88 -19.48 -23.33 2.57
CA ASN A 88 -19.84 -24.20 3.69
C ASN A 88 -20.48 -23.44 4.86
N SER A 89 -20.07 -22.18 5.10
CA SER A 89 -20.56 -21.34 6.19
C SER A 89 -20.48 -19.86 5.80
N PRO A 90 -21.62 -19.15 5.67
CA PRO A 90 -21.63 -17.73 5.30
C PRO A 90 -21.29 -16.78 6.46
N GLN A 91 -20.88 -17.30 7.64
CA GLN A 91 -20.54 -16.43 8.76
C GLN A 91 -19.20 -15.72 8.51
N PRO A 92 -19.14 -14.39 8.69
CA PRO A 92 -17.95 -13.62 8.37
C PRO A 92 -16.81 -13.94 9.36
N ASN A 93 -15.64 -14.29 8.84
CA ASN A 93 -14.40 -14.29 9.61
C ASN A 93 -14.06 -12.83 9.99
N THR A 94 -14.11 -12.52 11.28
CA THR A 94 -13.99 -11.17 11.86
C THR A 94 -12.61 -10.51 11.68
N GLU A 95 -11.60 -11.22 11.15
CA GLU A 95 -10.22 -10.71 11.00
C GLU A 95 -9.71 -10.76 9.55
N LEU A 96 -10.61 -10.77 8.56
CA LEU A 96 -10.23 -10.92 7.15
C LEU A 96 -9.33 -9.79 6.63
N LEU A 97 -9.56 -8.55 7.08
CA LEU A 97 -8.81 -7.38 6.64
C LEU A 97 -7.34 -7.42 7.06
N PHE A 98 -7.01 -7.97 8.23
CA PHE A 98 -5.63 -8.12 8.70
C PHE A 98 -4.78 -9.01 7.78
N ILE A 99 -5.41 -9.93 7.05
CA ILE A 99 -4.75 -10.78 6.07
C ILE A 99 -4.79 -10.10 4.70
N LEU A 100 -5.95 -9.59 4.28
CA LEU A 100 -6.15 -9.04 2.94
C LEU A 100 -5.28 -7.80 2.66
N ILE A 101 -5.13 -6.89 3.62
CA ILE A 101 -4.34 -5.66 3.44
C ILE A 101 -2.87 -5.98 3.13
N PRO A 102 -2.12 -6.72 3.98
CA PRO A 102 -0.73 -7.04 3.69
C PRO A 102 -0.59 -7.95 2.46
N LEU A 103 -1.52 -8.89 2.24
CA LEU A 103 -1.47 -9.78 1.09
C LEU A 103 -1.59 -9.02 -0.24
N ASN A 104 -2.56 -8.10 -0.34
CA ASN A 104 -2.74 -7.25 -1.51
C ASN A 104 -1.59 -6.24 -1.66
N GLY A 105 -1.17 -5.60 -0.56
CA GLY A 105 -0.07 -4.65 -0.56
C GLY A 105 1.25 -5.26 -1.04
N LEU A 106 1.63 -6.41 -0.47
CA LEU A 106 2.80 -7.17 -0.90
C LEU A 106 2.64 -7.67 -2.34
N GLY A 107 1.44 -8.08 -2.74
CA GLY A 107 1.17 -8.56 -4.10
C GLY A 107 1.46 -7.51 -5.16
N ILE A 108 0.93 -6.29 -4.95
CA ILE A 108 1.17 -5.15 -5.84
C ILE A 108 2.64 -4.74 -5.82
N LEU A 109 3.26 -4.68 -4.63
CA LEU A 109 4.66 -4.32 -4.44
C LEU A 109 5.61 -5.30 -5.16
N PHE A 110 5.41 -6.60 -4.97
CA PHE A 110 6.26 -7.65 -5.54
C PHE A 110 6.09 -7.76 -7.04
N PHE A 111 4.86 -7.64 -7.54
CA PHE A 111 4.60 -7.59 -8.97
C PHE A 111 5.29 -6.39 -9.63
N ASN A 112 5.26 -5.23 -8.98
CA ASN A 112 6.00 -4.06 -9.44
C ASN A 112 7.51 -4.28 -9.48
N ALA A 113 8.09 -4.88 -8.43
CA ALA A 113 9.51 -5.18 -8.41
C ALA A 113 9.92 -6.16 -9.52
N TYR A 114 9.09 -7.17 -9.78
CA TYR A 114 9.32 -8.15 -10.86
C TYR A 114 9.42 -7.48 -12.24
N PHE A 115 8.63 -6.42 -12.50
CA PHE A 115 8.69 -5.67 -13.77
C PHE A 115 9.68 -4.49 -13.79
N GLN A 116 10.04 -3.92 -12.63
CA GLN A 116 10.96 -2.79 -12.53
C GLN A 116 12.44 -3.16 -12.74
N ASP A 117 12.84 -4.41 -12.45
CA ASP A 117 14.23 -4.83 -12.68
C ASP A 117 14.54 -4.94 -14.19
N GLY A 118 13.53 -5.28 -15.02
CA GLY A 118 13.30 -4.89 -16.42
C GLY A 118 14.42 -5.02 -17.48
N LYS A 119 15.64 -5.35 -17.10
CA LYS A 119 16.86 -5.35 -17.93
C LYS A 119 17.38 -6.75 -18.22
N SER A 120 16.82 -7.76 -17.56
CA SER A 120 17.07 -9.15 -17.90
C SER A 120 15.74 -9.86 -18.15
N PRO A 121 15.61 -10.66 -19.21
CA PRO A 121 14.45 -11.50 -19.39
C PRO A 121 14.26 -12.32 -18.11
N SER A 122 13.02 -12.38 -17.60
CA SER A 122 12.66 -13.29 -16.52
C SER A 122 13.16 -14.68 -16.89
N ASN A 123 14.04 -15.23 -16.05
CA ASN A 123 14.57 -16.58 -16.21
C ASN A 123 13.64 -17.62 -15.55
N TYR A 124 12.39 -17.26 -15.24
CA TYR A 124 11.46 -18.24 -14.71
C TYR A 124 11.10 -19.31 -15.74
N PRO A 125 10.97 -20.57 -15.31
CA PRO A 125 10.44 -21.60 -16.17
C PRO A 125 9.02 -21.24 -16.60
N LYS A 126 8.65 -21.61 -17.83
CA LYS A 126 7.35 -21.26 -18.45
C LYS A 126 6.14 -21.58 -17.56
N ALA A 127 6.20 -22.69 -16.82
CA ALA A 127 5.15 -23.10 -15.89
C ALA A 127 4.93 -22.08 -14.77
N LEU A 128 6.02 -21.54 -14.21
CA LEU A 128 5.95 -20.54 -13.15
C LEU A 128 5.42 -19.21 -13.69
N GLU A 129 5.83 -18.81 -14.89
CA GLU A 129 5.29 -17.60 -15.52
C GLU A 129 3.79 -17.69 -15.80
N TRP A 130 3.31 -18.87 -16.23
CA TRP A 130 1.88 -19.11 -16.40
C TRP A 130 1.14 -19.04 -15.06
N PHE A 131 1.68 -19.66 -14.01
CA PHE A 131 1.13 -19.58 -12.66
C PHE A 131 1.05 -18.14 -12.14
N LEU A 132 2.11 -17.34 -12.35
CA LEU A 132 2.11 -15.91 -12.02
C LEU A 132 1.08 -15.12 -12.87
N GLY A 133 0.79 -15.59 -14.09
CA GLY A 133 -0.34 -15.15 -14.89
C GLY A 133 -1.69 -15.32 -14.19
N VAL A 134 -1.97 -16.53 -13.69
CA VAL A 134 -3.19 -16.84 -12.92
C VAL A 134 -3.25 -16.00 -11.65
N TYR A 135 -2.14 -15.92 -10.91
CA TYR A 135 -2.07 -15.13 -9.68
C TYR A 135 -2.42 -13.65 -9.89
N ARG A 136 -2.01 -13.02 -11.01
CA ARG A 136 -2.40 -11.63 -11.30
C ARG A 136 -3.91 -11.43 -11.35
N VAL A 137 -4.62 -12.40 -11.91
CA VAL A 137 -6.09 -12.38 -11.96
C VAL A 137 -6.66 -12.60 -10.56
N CYS A 138 -6.09 -13.53 -9.77
CA CYS A 138 -6.45 -13.71 -8.37
C CYS A 138 -6.23 -12.45 -7.54
N LEU A 139 -5.14 -11.71 -7.77
CA LEU A 139 -4.83 -10.46 -7.07
C LEU A 139 -5.91 -9.40 -7.29
N PHE A 140 -6.45 -9.29 -8.51
CA PHE A 140 -7.58 -8.39 -8.78
C PHE A 140 -8.81 -8.76 -7.95
N PHE A 141 -9.16 -10.05 -7.86
CA PHE A 141 -10.27 -10.51 -7.02
C PHE A 141 -10.01 -10.30 -5.52
N LEU A 142 -8.78 -10.47 -5.06
CA LEU A 142 -8.40 -10.19 -3.67
C LEU A 142 -8.52 -8.71 -3.31
N VAL A 143 -8.18 -7.81 -4.25
CA VAL A 143 -8.37 -6.37 -4.07
C VAL A 143 -9.86 -6.04 -4.04
N LEU A 144 -10.68 -6.60 -4.93
CA LEU A 144 -12.13 -6.42 -4.90
C LEU A 144 -12.75 -6.90 -3.57
N LEU A 145 -12.34 -8.07 -3.09
CA LEU A 145 -12.82 -8.62 -1.82
C LEU A 145 -12.43 -7.72 -0.65
N MET A 146 -11.19 -7.22 -0.64
CA MET A 146 -10.71 -6.28 0.38
C MET A 146 -11.50 -4.98 0.37
N ILE A 147 -11.73 -4.39 -0.81
CA ILE A 147 -12.54 -3.17 -0.95
C ILE A 147 -13.95 -3.42 -0.43
N ALA A 148 -14.60 -4.51 -0.87
CA ALA A 148 -15.95 -4.85 -0.41
C ALA A 148 -16.04 -4.96 1.11
N LYS A 149 -15.04 -5.58 1.76
CA LYS A 149 -14.99 -5.70 3.22
C LYS A 149 -14.73 -4.38 3.94
N ILE A 150 -13.85 -3.53 3.41
CA ILE A 150 -13.63 -2.19 3.97
C ILE A 150 -14.93 -1.38 3.94
N PHE A 151 -15.69 -1.45 2.84
CA PHE A 151 -16.97 -0.78 2.72
C PHE A 151 -18.07 -1.37 3.62
N GLU A 152 -18.01 -2.66 3.95
CA GLU A 152 -18.95 -3.32 4.87
C GLU A 152 -18.67 -2.96 6.33
N GLU A 153 -17.39 -2.87 6.72
CA GLU A 153 -16.97 -2.76 8.12
C GLU A 153 -16.66 -1.32 8.56
N THR A 154 -16.36 -0.40 7.62
CA THR A 154 -15.89 0.95 7.97
C THR A 154 -16.51 2.04 7.10
N ALA A 155 -16.74 3.21 7.70
CA ALA A 155 -17.01 4.42 6.94
C ALA A 155 -15.73 4.86 6.22
N VAL A 156 -15.80 4.99 4.89
CA VAL A 156 -14.62 5.26 4.06
C VAL A 156 -14.47 6.76 3.86
N GLU A 157 -13.41 7.33 4.43
CA GLU A 157 -13.01 8.71 4.14
C GLU A 157 -12.60 8.88 2.68
N ILE A 158 -12.77 10.10 2.13
CA ILE A 158 -12.51 10.38 0.72
C ILE A 158 -11.07 10.05 0.30
N ASN A 159 -10.09 10.33 1.15
CA ASN A 159 -8.68 10.04 0.87
C ASN A 159 -8.41 8.53 0.80
N LEU A 160 -9.04 7.76 1.70
CA LEU A 160 -8.97 6.30 1.67
C LEU A 160 -9.67 5.77 0.41
N PHE A 161 -10.83 6.31 0.04
CA PHE A 161 -11.54 5.94 -1.18
C PHE A 161 -10.69 6.10 -2.44
N VAL A 162 -10.02 7.25 -2.59
CA VAL A 162 -9.09 7.50 -3.71
C VAL A 162 -7.93 6.50 -3.72
N GLY A 163 -7.39 6.17 -2.54
CA GLY A 163 -6.37 5.13 -2.40
C GLY A 163 -6.86 3.74 -2.82
N LEU A 164 -8.05 3.34 -2.40
CA LEU A 164 -8.68 2.07 -2.79
C LEU A 164 -8.93 2.00 -4.30
N LEU A 165 -9.36 3.11 -4.90
CA LEU A 165 -9.57 3.19 -6.35
C LEU A 165 -8.26 3.09 -7.13
N ALA A 166 -7.19 3.70 -6.63
CA ALA A 166 -5.85 3.54 -7.20
C ALA A 166 -5.36 2.07 -7.11
N LEU A 167 -5.58 1.40 -5.97
CA LEU A 167 -5.27 -0.02 -5.81
C LEU A 167 -6.06 -0.89 -6.79
N LEU A 168 -7.34 -0.57 -7.01
CA LEU A 168 -8.20 -1.25 -7.97
C LEU A 168 -7.69 -1.08 -9.42
N PHE A 169 -7.29 0.12 -9.82
CA PHE A 169 -6.75 0.38 -11.16
C PHE A 169 -5.40 -0.30 -11.39
N LEU A 170 -4.52 -0.35 -10.37
CA LEU A 170 -3.27 -1.10 -10.44
C LEU A 170 -3.55 -2.60 -10.63
N SER A 171 -4.39 -3.20 -9.77
CA SER A 171 -4.67 -4.63 -9.84
C SER A 171 -5.40 -5.02 -11.13
N LEU A 172 -6.30 -4.17 -11.63
CA LEU A 172 -6.95 -4.34 -12.92
C LEU A 172 -5.95 -4.31 -14.08
N THR A 173 -5.03 -3.34 -14.09
CA THR A 173 -3.95 -3.27 -15.09
C THR A 173 -3.15 -4.57 -15.07
N TYR A 174 -2.80 -5.08 -13.88
CA TYR A 174 -2.02 -6.30 -13.76
C TYR A 174 -2.78 -7.50 -14.29
N ALA A 175 -4.05 -7.68 -13.89
CA ALA A 175 -4.90 -8.74 -14.41
C ALA A 175 -5.04 -8.67 -15.94
N ALA A 176 -5.26 -7.49 -16.52
CA ALA A 176 -5.34 -7.32 -17.97
C ALA A 176 -4.05 -7.73 -18.68
N THR A 177 -2.88 -7.39 -18.10
CA THR A 177 -1.58 -7.77 -18.69
C THR A 177 -1.32 -9.28 -18.66
N ALA A 178 -2.07 -10.06 -17.88
CA ALA A 178 -1.96 -11.51 -17.87
C ALA A 178 -2.28 -12.15 -19.23
N PHE A 179 -3.11 -11.49 -20.03
CA PHE A 179 -3.54 -11.96 -21.35
C PHE A 179 -2.67 -11.43 -22.50
N PHE A 180 -1.65 -10.61 -22.21
CA PHE A 180 -0.81 -9.99 -23.24
C PHE A 180 0.46 -10.79 -23.50
N PRO A 181 1.03 -10.72 -24.72
CA PRO A 181 2.34 -11.29 -25.00
C PRO A 181 3.43 -10.57 -24.18
N LYS A 182 4.47 -11.30 -23.76
CA LYS A 182 5.52 -10.83 -22.82
C LYS A 182 6.11 -9.47 -23.20
N GLU A 183 6.38 -9.26 -24.48
CA GLU A 183 6.96 -8.01 -25.02
C GLU A 183 6.10 -6.78 -24.74
N LYS A 184 4.77 -6.96 -24.67
CA LYS A 184 3.81 -5.89 -24.39
C LYS A 184 3.56 -5.73 -22.89
N GLN A 185 3.71 -6.79 -22.09
CA GLN A 185 3.42 -6.75 -20.65
C GLN A 185 4.18 -5.63 -19.93
N ILE A 186 5.51 -5.55 -20.11
CA ILE A 186 6.35 -4.52 -19.46
C ILE A 186 5.85 -3.10 -19.80
N LYS A 187 5.57 -2.84 -21.09
CA LYS A 187 5.12 -1.54 -21.56
C LYS A 187 3.77 -1.15 -20.97
N TRP A 188 2.83 -2.10 -20.91
CA TRP A 188 1.49 -1.85 -20.37
C TRP A 188 1.49 -1.70 -18.86
N VAL A 189 2.26 -2.49 -18.12
CA VAL A 189 2.43 -2.32 -16.67
C VAL A 189 3.01 -0.95 -16.36
N CYS A 190 4.07 -0.53 -17.06
CA CYS A 190 4.66 0.79 -16.88
C CYS A 190 3.66 1.92 -17.14
N ARG A 191 2.93 1.85 -18.27
CA ARG A 191 1.90 2.86 -18.61
C ARG A 191 0.77 2.90 -17.60
N GLY A 192 0.24 1.75 -17.19
CA GLY A 192 -0.86 1.68 -16.22
C GLY A 192 -0.45 2.18 -14.84
N ASN A 193 0.78 1.89 -14.41
CA ASN A 193 1.33 2.43 -13.16
C ASN A 193 1.45 3.96 -13.19
N ILE A 194 2.01 4.51 -14.27
CA ILE A 194 2.13 5.97 -14.45
C ILE A 194 0.73 6.61 -14.49
N ALA A 195 -0.19 6.05 -15.28
CA ALA A 195 -1.55 6.55 -15.39
C ALA A 195 -2.28 6.53 -14.03
N THR A 196 -2.16 5.44 -13.28
CA THR A 196 -2.78 5.31 -11.96
C THR A 196 -2.14 6.24 -10.94
N ALA A 197 -0.82 6.42 -10.97
CA ALA A 197 -0.13 7.37 -10.10
C ALA A 197 -0.53 8.82 -10.40
N LEU A 198 -0.65 9.20 -11.68
CA LEU A 198 -1.15 10.52 -12.08
C LEU A 198 -2.61 10.71 -11.65
N PHE A 199 -3.46 9.71 -11.87
CA PHE A 199 -4.84 9.72 -11.38
C PHE A 199 -4.91 9.95 -9.87
N PHE A 200 -4.15 9.17 -9.10
CA PHE A 200 -4.10 9.27 -7.64
C PHE A 200 -3.65 10.66 -7.18
N LEU A 201 -2.56 11.18 -7.75
CA LEU A 201 -1.99 12.47 -7.38
C LEU A 201 -2.92 13.62 -7.74
N ILE A 202 -3.45 13.66 -8.97
CA ILE A 202 -4.37 14.71 -9.43
C ILE A 202 -5.64 14.69 -8.57
N THR A 203 -6.22 13.50 -8.33
CA THR A 203 -7.45 13.37 -7.55
C THR A 203 -7.26 13.80 -6.10
N LEU A 204 -6.16 13.38 -5.45
CA LEU A 204 -5.85 13.81 -4.09
C LEU A 204 -5.66 15.33 -4.01
N ILE A 205 -4.94 15.93 -4.96
CA ILE A 205 -4.77 17.39 -4.98
C ILE A 205 -6.14 18.06 -5.12
N LEU A 206 -6.94 17.68 -6.13
CA LEU A 206 -8.24 18.31 -6.38
C LEU A 206 -9.19 18.21 -5.19
N LEU A 207 -9.23 17.07 -4.50
CA LEU A 207 -10.13 16.83 -3.37
C LEU A 207 -9.64 17.42 -2.05
N ASN A 208 -8.34 17.70 -1.92
CA ASN A 208 -7.76 18.36 -0.74
C ASN A 208 -7.42 19.84 -1.02
N LEU A 209 -7.91 20.43 -2.12
CA LEU A 209 -7.75 21.85 -2.38
C LEU A 209 -8.54 22.65 -1.32
N PRO A 210 -7.91 23.59 -0.59
CA PRO A 210 -8.57 24.34 0.48
C PRO A 210 -9.75 25.20 -0.01
N PHE A 211 -9.83 25.46 -1.32
CA PHE A 211 -10.89 26.24 -1.95
C PHE A 211 -12.07 25.40 -2.48
N LEU A 212 -11.95 24.07 -2.42
CA LEU A 212 -12.95 23.09 -2.87
C LEU A 212 -13.22 22.12 -1.71
N SER A 213 -13.86 22.62 -0.65
CA SER A 213 -14.37 21.76 0.43
C SER A 213 -15.56 20.96 -0.08
N ILE A 214 -15.29 19.89 -0.85
CA ILE A 214 -16.32 18.94 -1.24
C ILE A 214 -16.52 17.98 -0.07
N GLU A 215 -17.54 18.21 0.74
CA GLU A 215 -18.01 17.24 1.73
C GLU A 215 -18.71 16.06 1.01
N LEU A 216 -17.93 15.20 0.36
CA LEU A 216 -18.41 13.94 -0.19
C LEU A 216 -18.45 12.89 0.92
N ASN A 217 -19.55 12.90 1.68
CA ASN A 217 -19.86 11.79 2.58
C ASN A 217 -20.40 10.63 1.74
N VAL A 218 -19.53 9.70 1.34
CA VAL A 218 -19.93 8.48 0.61
C VAL A 218 -20.56 7.51 1.62
N ALA A 219 -21.73 7.88 2.14
CA ALA A 219 -22.56 7.02 2.96
C ALA A 219 -23.43 6.17 2.03
N LEU A 220 -22.97 4.96 1.70
CA LEU A 220 -23.85 3.90 1.22
C LEU A 220 -24.40 3.13 2.42
N ILE A 221 -25.73 3.06 2.48
CA ILE A 221 -26.58 2.52 3.55
C ILE A 221 -26.05 1.17 4.06
N ALA A 222 -25.48 1.14 5.26
CA ALA A 222 -25.34 -0.07 6.06
C ALA A 222 -26.31 0.03 7.26
N PRO A 223 -27.13 -0.99 7.54
CA PRO A 223 -27.99 -0.99 8.72
C PRO A 223 -27.10 -1.01 9.97
N VAL A 224 -27.32 -0.01 10.82
CA VAL A 224 -26.68 0.15 12.14
C VAL A 224 -26.74 -1.17 12.90
N LYS A 225 -25.59 -1.86 13.03
CA LYS A 225 -25.31 -2.65 14.23
C LYS A 225 -24.31 -1.85 15.04
N ALA A 226 -24.86 -1.11 16.00
CA ALA A 226 -24.07 -0.49 17.06
C ALA A 226 -23.41 -1.61 17.88
N THR A 227 -22.11 -1.82 17.67
CA THR A 227 -21.28 -2.53 18.65
C THR A 227 -20.44 -1.50 19.38
N VAL A 228 -20.90 -1.19 20.59
CA VAL A 228 -20.14 -0.50 21.64
C VAL A 228 -18.84 -1.26 21.85
N PHE A 229 -17.70 -0.67 21.52
CA PHE A 229 -16.42 -1.14 22.03
C PHE A 229 -16.23 -0.60 23.45
N PRO A 230 -15.96 -1.43 24.47
CA PRO A 230 -15.50 -0.95 25.77
C PRO A 230 -14.06 -0.48 25.64
N ALA A 231 -13.79 0.70 26.19
CA ALA A 231 -12.45 1.24 26.34
C ALA A 231 -11.61 0.35 27.26
N PHE A 232 -10.41 -0.03 26.82
CA PHE A 232 -9.22 -0.25 27.65
C PHE A 232 -7.96 0.08 26.84
#